data_AF-A0AAD9GV75-F1
#
_entry.id   AF-A0AAD9GV75-F1
#
_cell.length_a   1.000
_cell.length_b   1.000
_cell.length_c   1.000
_cell.angle_alpha   90.00
_cell.angle_beta   90.00
_cell.angle_gamma   90.00
#
_symmetry.space_group_name_H-M   'P 1'
#
loop_
_entity.id
_entity.type
_entity.pdbx_description
1 polymer ?
#
loop_
_entity_poly.entity_id
_entity_poly.type
_entity_poly.pdbx_seq_one_letter_code
_entity_poly.pdbx_strand_id
1 'polypeptide(L)'
;MAAQAMTPVKRSRDEASKLLGEKMLQGWTMLGASCPVEDCYTPLMRNKQGKMFCVRCDQFVVSEEEAKKQQEEQEAEELALAEKEAMEAEAQAEAERRRRIEQQFRFEEQAKQAREMQELEQAKAARTTAAPGSAKRKIDNTMDTSRMDSDAELNAIRRQTLAALYQKMGALTDSLSPTDHSERLISVAKAVREFAEAAQLLKQ
;
A
#
# COMPACT_ATOMS: atom_id res chain seq x y z
N MET A 1 3.34 24.10 -24.06
CA MET A 1 3.78 25.48 -23.78
C MET A 1 5.26 25.54 -24.04
N ALA A 2 5.71 26.31 -25.04
CA ALA A 2 7.10 26.35 -25.47
C ALA A 2 7.95 27.11 -24.44
N ALA A 3 8.96 26.45 -23.87
CA ALA A 3 10.00 27.09 -23.09
C ALA A 3 10.76 28.06 -24.02
N GLN A 4 10.59 29.36 -23.80
CA GLN A 4 11.31 30.39 -24.53
C GLN A 4 12.78 30.33 -24.09
N ALA A 5 13.65 29.87 -24.99
CA ALA A 5 15.10 29.94 -24.81
C ALA A 5 15.51 31.42 -24.83
N MET A 6 15.72 32.00 -23.64
CA MET A 6 16.16 33.37 -23.47
C MET A 6 17.61 33.49 -23.97
N THR A 7 17.84 34.17 -25.09
CA THR A 7 19.20 34.46 -25.57
C THR A 7 19.96 35.24 -24.48
N PRO A 8 21.21 34.87 -24.15
CA PRO A 8 21.93 35.51 -23.06
C PRO A 8 22.17 36.98 -23.39
N VAL A 9 21.57 37.87 -22.60
CA VAL A 9 21.74 39.32 -22.71
C VAL A 9 23.18 39.65 -22.33
N LYS A 10 24.02 39.98 -23.32
CA LYS A 10 25.39 40.46 -23.08
C LYS A 10 25.36 41.99 -22.92
N ARG A 11 25.58 42.47 -21.69
CA ARG A 11 25.71 43.92 -21.41
C ARG A 11 26.98 44.51 -22.03
N SER A 12 26.96 45.83 -22.24
CA SER A 12 28.16 46.55 -22.69
C SER A 12 29.25 46.52 -21.60
N ARG A 13 30.50 46.72 -21.98
CA ARG A 13 31.63 46.76 -21.04
C ARG A 13 31.43 47.84 -19.98
N ASP A 14 30.99 49.02 -20.38
CA ASP A 14 30.84 50.18 -19.48
C ASP A 14 29.71 49.95 -18.47
N GLU A 15 28.60 49.35 -18.91
CA GLU A 15 27.50 48.96 -18.03
C GLU A 15 27.94 47.87 -17.05
N ALA A 16 28.70 46.88 -17.51
CA ALA A 16 29.25 45.84 -16.65
C ALA A 16 30.18 46.43 -15.58
N SER A 17 31.05 47.39 -15.93
CA SER A 17 31.92 48.09 -14.98
C SER A 17 31.14 48.87 -13.93
N LYS A 18 30.07 49.57 -14.32
CA LYS A 18 29.20 50.28 -13.38
C LYS A 18 28.53 49.31 -12.40
N LEU A 19 27.93 48.24 -12.92
CA LEU A 19 27.25 47.23 -12.10
C LEU A 19 28.20 46.44 -11.20
N LEU A 20 29.45 46.19 -11.64
CA LEU A 20 30.49 45.60 -10.78
C LEU A 20 30.76 46.50 -9.56
N GLY A 21 30.88 47.82 -9.78
CA GLY A 21 30.99 48.80 -8.71
C GLY A 21 29.81 48.76 -7.75
N GLU A 22 28.58 48.75 -8.28
CA GLU A 22 27.35 48.66 -7.48
C GLU A 22 27.30 47.37 -6.64
N LYS A 23 27.70 46.23 -7.20
CA LYS A 23 27.74 44.94 -6.48
C LYS A 23 28.81 44.94 -5.39
N MET A 24 29.98 45.52 -5.62
CA MET A 24 31.00 45.67 -4.58
C MET A 24 30.50 46.55 -3.43
N LEU A 25 29.79 47.64 -3.72
CA LEU A 25 29.15 48.48 -2.70
C LEU A 25 28.07 47.73 -1.90
N GLN A 26 27.39 46.77 -2.52
CA GLN A 26 26.46 45.85 -1.85
C GLN A 26 27.17 44.78 -0.99
N GLY A 27 28.51 44.80 -0.94
CA GLY A 27 29.32 43.84 -0.19
C GLY A 27 29.55 42.52 -0.90
N TRP A 28 29.52 42.51 -2.24
CA TRP A 28 29.93 41.36 -3.04
C TRP A 28 31.44 41.37 -3.26
N THR A 29 32.04 40.18 -3.34
CA THR A 29 33.49 40.02 -3.51
C THR A 29 33.81 39.68 -4.95
N MET A 30 34.69 40.45 -5.58
CA MET A 30 35.24 40.09 -6.90
C MET A 30 36.21 38.92 -6.75
N LEU A 31 36.03 37.90 -7.58
CA LEU A 31 36.88 36.72 -7.62
C LEU A 31 37.94 36.86 -8.73
N GLY A 32 39.08 36.18 -8.56
CA GLY A 32 40.12 36.07 -9.59
C GLY A 32 39.79 35.12 -10.74
N ALA A 33 38.54 34.67 -10.84
CA ALA A 33 38.04 33.80 -11.90
C ALA A 33 37.23 34.61 -12.91
N SER A 34 37.43 34.35 -14.20
CA SER A 34 36.68 34.96 -15.30
C SER A 34 35.45 34.13 -15.66
N CYS A 35 34.45 34.77 -16.25
CA CYS A 35 33.28 34.09 -16.79
C CYS A 35 33.69 33.09 -17.91
N PRO A 36 33.21 31.83 -17.89
CA PRO A 36 33.55 30.81 -18.88
C PRO A 36 32.84 31.01 -20.24
N VAL A 37 31.96 32.01 -20.35
CA VAL A 37 31.25 32.31 -21.60
C VAL A 37 32.20 32.96 -22.60
N GLU A 38 32.26 32.40 -23.81
CA GLU A 38 33.00 32.95 -24.94
C GLU A 38 32.68 34.46 -25.15
N ASP A 39 33.72 35.25 -25.36
CA ASP A 39 33.71 36.73 -25.50
C ASP A 39 33.28 37.56 -24.27
N CYS A 40 33.06 36.94 -23.11
CA CYS A 40 32.68 37.69 -21.90
C CYS A 40 33.88 38.13 -21.06
N TYR A 41 34.72 37.18 -20.66
CA TYR A 41 35.94 37.33 -19.83
C TYR A 41 35.80 38.28 -18.61
N THR A 42 34.58 38.54 -18.15
CA THR A 42 34.31 39.45 -17.03
C THR A 42 34.58 38.73 -15.72
N PRO A 43 35.21 39.37 -14.72
CA PRO A 43 35.46 38.74 -13.43
C PRO A 43 34.15 38.37 -12.74
N LEU A 44 34.13 37.18 -12.11
CA LEU A 44 32.98 36.71 -11.36
C LEU A 44 32.89 37.41 -10.00
N MET A 45 31.65 37.63 -9.55
CA MET A 45 31.34 38.21 -8.26
C MET A 45 30.71 37.16 -7.36
N ARG A 46 31.13 37.08 -6.10
CA ARG A 46 30.56 36.20 -5.08
C ARG A 46 29.65 36.98 -4.15
N ASN A 47 28.44 36.48 -3.93
CA ASN A 47 27.52 37.03 -2.94
C ASN A 47 27.82 36.49 -1.53
N LYS A 48 27.13 37.02 -0.51
CA LYS A 48 27.28 36.56 0.88
C LYS A 48 26.86 35.10 1.11
N GLN A 49 26.09 34.52 0.20
CA GLN A 49 25.67 33.11 0.22
C GLN A 49 26.67 32.19 -0.49
N GLY A 50 27.79 32.72 -1.00
CA GLY A 50 28.81 31.95 -1.71
C GLY A 50 28.56 31.75 -3.20
N LYS A 51 27.42 32.18 -3.75
CA LYS A 51 27.08 32.00 -5.17
C LYS A 51 27.90 32.93 -6.06
N MET A 52 28.41 32.40 -7.16
CA MET A 52 29.19 33.16 -8.15
C MET A 52 28.29 33.70 -9.26
N PHE A 53 28.55 34.91 -9.72
CA PHE A 53 27.69 35.64 -10.65
C PHE A 53 28.50 36.46 -11.64
N CYS A 54 28.12 36.38 -12.92
CA CYS A 54 28.66 37.22 -13.97
C CYS A 54 27.74 38.41 -14.23
N VAL A 55 28.22 39.61 -13.94
CA VAL A 55 27.46 40.86 -14.10
C VAL A 55 27.17 41.20 -15.57
N ARG A 56 28.06 40.80 -16.49
CA ARG A 56 27.91 41.09 -17.93
C ARG A 56 26.92 40.16 -18.63
N CYS A 57 26.88 38.88 -18.24
CA CYS A 57 25.93 37.89 -18.77
C CYS A 57 24.61 37.85 -18.00
N ASP A 58 24.56 38.48 -16.81
CA ASP A 58 23.44 38.40 -15.88
C ASP A 58 23.13 36.98 -15.40
N GLN A 59 24.15 36.12 -15.34
CA GLN A 59 23.98 34.70 -15.02
C GLN A 59 24.80 34.28 -13.80
N PHE A 60 24.23 33.39 -13.00
CA PHE A 60 24.98 32.68 -11.97
C PHE A 60 25.87 31.63 -12.63
N VAL A 61 27.11 31.55 -12.15
CA VAL A 61 28.05 30.50 -12.53
C VAL A 61 28.12 29.54 -11.37
N VAL A 62 27.86 28.28 -11.65
CA VAL A 62 27.92 27.19 -10.67
C VAL A 62 29.13 26.35 -11.05
N SER A 63 29.93 25.93 -10.07
CA SER A 63 31.04 25.01 -10.37
C SER A 63 30.50 23.65 -10.81
N GLU A 64 31.31 22.86 -11.51
CA GLU A 64 30.91 21.49 -11.90
C GLU A 64 30.54 20.64 -10.67
N GLU A 65 31.22 20.86 -9.55
CA GLU A 65 30.95 20.16 -8.28
C GLU A 65 29.61 20.58 -7.67
N GLU A 66 29.32 21.87 -7.65
CA GLU A 66 28.03 22.39 -7.15
C GLU A 66 26.86 21.99 -8.05
N ALA A 67 27.09 21.91 -9.37
CA ALA A 67 26.08 21.47 -10.32
C ALA A 67 25.74 19.99 -10.15
N LYS A 68 26.76 19.13 -9.99
CA LYS A 68 26.55 17.71 -9.66
C LYS A 68 25.80 17.53 -8.36
N LYS A 69 26.20 18.25 -7.31
CA LYS A 69 25.52 18.18 -6.02
C LYS A 69 24.05 18.59 -6.11
N GLN A 70 23.74 19.66 -6.86
CA GLN A 70 22.36 20.08 -7.09
C GLN A 70 21.55 19.04 -7.88
N GLN A 71 22.18 18.38 -8.86
CA GLN A 71 21.54 17.29 -9.62
C GLN A 71 21.27 16.09 -8.71
N GLU A 72 22.26 15.65 -7.93
CA GLU A 72 22.10 14.55 -6.97
C GLU A 72 21.02 14.83 -5.93
N GLU A 73 20.95 16.07 -5.41
CA GLU A 73 19.90 16.51 -4.48
C GLU A 73 18.51 16.49 -5.15
N GLN A 74 18.40 16.97 -6.39
CA GLN A 74 17.15 16.96 -7.16
C GLN A 74 16.69 15.53 -7.49
N GLU A 75 17.60 14.68 -7.94
CA GLU A 75 17.33 13.27 -8.23
C GLU A 75 16.90 12.51 -6.97
N ALA A 76 17.54 12.77 -5.84
CA ALA A 76 17.15 12.17 -4.56
C ALA A 76 15.77 12.64 -4.08
N GLU A 77 15.44 13.93 -4.27
CA GLU A 77 14.13 14.48 -3.94
C GLU A 77 13.03 13.89 -4.84
N GLU A 78 13.28 13.78 -6.15
CA GLU A 78 12.36 13.18 -7.11
C GLU A 78 12.11 11.69 -6.80
N LEU A 79 13.17 10.94 -6.49
CA LEU A 79 13.06 9.54 -6.12
C LEU A 79 12.27 9.36 -4.82
N ALA A 80 12.51 10.21 -3.81
CA ALA A 80 11.78 10.19 -2.55
C ALA A 80 10.29 10.57 -2.71
N LEU A 81 9.97 11.46 -3.66
CA LEU A 81 8.59 11.78 -4.00
C LEU A 81 7.90 10.59 -4.69
N ALA A 82 8.56 9.98 -5.68
CA ALA A 82 8.04 8.81 -6.39
C ALA A 82 7.79 7.61 -5.45
N GLU A 83 8.68 7.38 -4.48
CA GLU A 83 8.51 6.32 -3.48
C GLU A 83 7.30 6.58 -2.57
N LYS A 84 7.10 7.83 -2.14
CA LYS A 84 5.91 8.22 -1.35
C LYS A 84 4.63 8.04 -2.14
N GLU A 85 4.59 8.50 -3.39
CA GLU A 85 3.43 8.33 -4.28
C GLU A 85 3.11 6.85 -4.51
N ALA A 86 4.13 6.00 -4.68
CA ALA A 86 3.96 4.56 -4.82
C ALA A 86 3.37 3.92 -3.54
N MET A 87 3.88 4.29 -2.36
CA MET A 87 3.33 3.82 -1.08
C MET A 87 1.87 4.27 -0.87
N GLU A 88 1.55 5.52 -1.20
CA GLU A 88 0.19 6.04 -1.09
C GLU A 88 -0.77 5.32 -2.06
N ALA A 89 -0.34 5.06 -3.30
CA ALA A 89 -1.12 4.32 -4.28
C ALA A 89 -1.38 2.87 -3.82
N GLU A 90 -0.38 2.20 -3.25
CA GLU A 90 -0.53 0.85 -2.69
C GLU A 90 -1.53 0.85 -1.52
N ALA A 91 -1.41 1.81 -0.59
CA ALA A 91 -2.33 1.94 0.53
C ALA A 91 -3.78 2.20 0.07
N GLN A 92 -3.97 3.01 -0.97
CA GLN A 92 -5.28 3.25 -1.57
C GLN A 92 -5.86 1.99 -2.21
N ALA A 93 -5.05 1.23 -2.96
CA ALA A 93 -5.47 -0.02 -3.57
C ALA A 93 -5.84 -1.07 -2.50
N GLU A 94 -5.10 -1.13 -1.39
CA GLU A 94 -5.43 -2.00 -0.27
C GLU A 94 -6.74 -1.57 0.42
N ALA A 95 -6.93 -0.28 0.65
CA ALA A 95 -8.16 0.26 1.23
C ALA A 95 -9.39 -0.04 0.34
N GLU A 96 -9.24 0.08 -0.98
CA GLU A 96 -10.29 -0.26 -1.94
C GLU A 96 -10.60 -1.77 -1.90
N ARG A 97 -9.57 -2.62 -1.87
CA ARG A 97 -9.73 -4.08 -1.73
C ARG A 97 -10.49 -4.42 -0.45
N ARG A 98 -10.13 -3.82 0.69
CA ARG A 98 -10.81 -4.02 1.98
C ARG A 98 -12.28 -3.61 1.91
N ARG A 99 -12.58 -2.44 1.32
CA ARG A 99 -13.96 -1.97 1.10
C ARG A 99 -14.76 -2.93 0.24
N ARG A 100 -14.17 -3.45 -0.84
CA ARG A 100 -14.85 -4.42 -1.73
C ARG A 100 -15.19 -5.71 -0.99
N ILE A 101 -14.27 -6.23 -0.18
CA ILE A 101 -14.49 -7.42 0.64
C ILE A 101 -15.62 -7.16 1.65
N GLU A 102 -15.60 -6.03 2.36
CA GLU A 102 -16.64 -5.67 3.33
C GLU A 102 -18.03 -5.55 2.67
N GLN A 103 -18.11 -4.91 1.51
CA GLN A 103 -19.36 -4.80 0.75
C GLN A 103 -19.90 -6.17 0.33
N GLN A 104 -19.01 -7.07 -0.10
CA GLN A 104 -19.39 -8.42 -0.50
C GLN A 104 -19.93 -9.21 0.70
N PHE A 105 -19.25 -9.19 1.85
CA PHE A 105 -19.74 -9.82 3.06
C PHE A 105 -21.12 -9.27 3.49
N ARG A 106 -21.29 -7.95 3.45
CA ARG A 106 -22.57 -7.31 3.78
C ARG A 106 -23.69 -7.77 2.86
N PHE A 107 -23.43 -7.91 1.56
CA PHE A 107 -24.42 -8.40 0.60
C PHE A 107 -24.75 -9.88 0.80
N GLU A 108 -23.74 -10.71 1.05
CA GLU A 108 -23.93 -12.14 1.34
C GLU A 108 -24.75 -12.36 2.62
N GLU A 109 -24.52 -11.56 3.67
CA GLU A 109 -25.33 -11.58 4.89
C GLU A 109 -26.79 -11.19 4.63
N GLN A 110 -27.02 -10.10 3.90
CA GLN A 110 -28.38 -9.68 3.52
C GLN A 110 -29.10 -10.76 2.70
N ALA A 111 -28.41 -11.39 1.75
CA ALA A 111 -28.96 -12.47 0.95
C ALA A 111 -29.29 -13.71 1.81
N LYS A 112 -28.45 -14.05 2.78
CA LYS A 112 -28.71 -15.14 3.72
C LYS A 112 -29.94 -14.85 4.58
N GLN A 113 -30.03 -13.66 5.17
CA GLN A 113 -31.19 -13.23 5.96
C GLN A 113 -32.48 -13.24 5.15
N ALA A 114 -32.44 -12.80 3.88
CA ALA A 114 -33.60 -12.83 2.99
C ALA A 114 -34.06 -14.27 2.66
N ARG A 115 -33.12 -15.20 2.44
CA ARG A 115 -33.43 -16.63 2.24
C ARG A 115 -34.06 -17.23 3.49
N GLU A 116 -33.48 -17.01 4.67
CA GLU A 116 -34.06 -17.46 5.94
C GLU A 116 -35.48 -16.91 6.16
N MET A 117 -35.72 -15.64 5.80
CA MET A 117 -37.05 -15.04 5.89
C MET A 117 -38.05 -15.71 4.94
N GLN A 118 -37.66 -15.98 3.68
CA GLN A 118 -38.51 -16.70 2.72
C GLN A 118 -38.83 -18.12 3.17
N GLU A 119 -37.85 -18.86 3.71
CA GLU A 119 -38.08 -20.22 4.23
C GLU A 119 -39.09 -20.22 5.39
N LEU A 120 -38.99 -19.26 6.30
CA LEU A 120 -39.96 -19.10 7.40
C LEU A 120 -41.35 -18.74 6.86
N GLU A 121 -41.46 -17.91 5.83
CA GLU A 121 -42.72 -17.56 5.19
C GLU A 121 -43.35 -18.76 4.48
N GLN A 122 -42.57 -19.54 3.73
CA GLN A 122 -43.02 -20.78 3.09
C GLN A 122 -43.45 -21.83 4.12
N ALA A 123 -42.71 -22.00 5.22
CA ALA A 123 -43.09 -22.89 6.31
C ALA A 123 -44.40 -22.47 6.99
N LYS A 124 -44.66 -21.16 7.12
CA LYS A 124 -45.95 -20.63 7.60
C LYS A 124 -47.08 -20.88 6.60
N ALA A 125 -46.85 -20.66 5.31
CA ALA A 125 -47.84 -20.91 4.25
C ALA A 125 -48.18 -22.41 4.06
N ALA A 126 -47.20 -23.30 4.24
CA ALA A 126 -47.42 -24.75 4.24
C ALA A 126 -48.25 -25.20 5.47
N ARG A 127 -48.09 -24.53 6.62
CA ARG A 127 -48.91 -24.79 7.82
C ARG A 127 -50.35 -24.29 7.70
N THR A 128 -50.62 -23.25 6.91
CA THR A 128 -52.00 -22.75 6.71
C THR A 128 -52.79 -23.53 5.67
N THR A 129 -52.13 -24.32 4.81
CA THR A 129 -52.77 -25.14 3.77
C THR A 129 -53.00 -26.62 4.17
N ALA A 130 -52.49 -27.07 5.31
CA ALA A 130 -52.76 -28.39 5.86
C ALA A 130 -53.95 -28.38 6.84
N ALA A 131 -55.14 -28.81 6.37
CA ALA A 131 -56.29 -29.12 7.22
C ALA A 131 -56.02 -30.36 8.12
N PRO A 132 -56.66 -30.49 9.30
CA PRO A 132 -56.33 -31.52 10.28
C PRO A 132 -56.89 -32.88 9.86
N GLY A 133 -56.07 -33.70 9.20
CA GLY A 133 -56.36 -35.10 8.89
C GLY A 133 -55.65 -36.06 9.85
N SER A 134 -56.43 -36.75 10.67
CA SER A 134 -56.01 -37.78 11.62
C SER A 134 -55.28 -38.96 10.95
N ALA A 135 -54.07 -39.31 11.40
CA ALA A 135 -53.48 -40.63 11.15
C ALA A 135 -52.46 -41.01 12.24
N LYS A 136 -52.89 -41.92 13.13
CA LYS A 136 -52.01 -42.70 14.01
C LYS A 136 -51.09 -43.57 13.17
N ARG A 137 -49.77 -43.46 13.36
CA ARG A 137 -48.85 -44.58 13.13
C ARG A 137 -47.90 -44.72 14.30
N LYS A 138 -48.04 -45.88 14.95
CA LYS A 138 -47.13 -46.44 15.94
C LYS A 138 -45.94 -47.01 15.15
N ILE A 139 -44.74 -46.56 15.47
CA ILE A 139 -43.49 -47.19 15.01
C ILE A 139 -42.68 -47.46 16.27
N ASP A 140 -42.71 -48.71 16.70
CA ASP A 140 -41.73 -49.28 17.62
C ASP A 140 -40.41 -49.39 16.85
N ASN A 141 -39.36 -48.72 17.32
CA ASN A 141 -38.00 -48.94 16.82
C ASN A 141 -37.01 -48.86 17.99
N THR A 142 -36.81 -50.00 18.66
CA THR A 142 -35.64 -50.24 19.49
C THR A 142 -34.43 -50.43 18.58
N MET A 143 -33.76 -49.32 18.22
CA MET A 143 -32.47 -49.33 17.54
C MET A 143 -31.37 -48.87 18.50
N ASP A 144 -30.56 -49.85 18.89
CA ASP A 144 -29.13 -49.78 19.22
C ASP A 144 -28.60 -48.44 19.78
N THR A 145 -28.77 -48.25 21.09
CA THR A 145 -28.21 -47.14 21.88
C THR A 145 -26.68 -47.14 21.92
N SER A 146 -26.00 -48.19 21.46
CA SER A 146 -24.53 -48.25 21.48
C SER A 146 -23.89 -47.48 20.31
N ARG A 147 -24.51 -47.48 19.12
CA ARG A 147 -24.01 -46.75 17.94
C ARG A 147 -24.19 -45.24 18.01
N MET A 148 -25.29 -44.76 18.59
CA MET A 148 -25.56 -43.32 18.73
C MET A 148 -24.60 -42.63 19.72
N ASP A 149 -24.15 -43.33 20.75
CA ASP A 149 -23.19 -42.80 21.72
C ASP A 149 -21.78 -42.69 21.09
N SER A 150 -21.39 -43.71 20.31
CA SER A 150 -20.13 -43.69 19.54
C SER A 150 -20.09 -42.58 18.49
N ASP A 151 -21.18 -42.33 17.76
CA ASP A 151 -21.27 -41.23 16.78
C ASP A 151 -21.29 -39.85 17.46
N ALA A 152 -21.91 -39.73 18.63
CA ALA A 152 -21.90 -38.49 19.41
C ALA A 152 -20.48 -38.19 19.93
N GLU A 153 -19.77 -39.21 20.42
CA GLU A 153 -18.39 -39.11 20.88
C GLU A 153 -17.42 -38.78 19.74
N LEU A 154 -17.55 -39.44 18.58
CA LEU A 154 -16.79 -39.12 17.36
C LEU A 154 -17.02 -37.67 16.89
N ASN A 155 -18.26 -37.20 16.95
CA ASN A 155 -18.59 -35.82 16.60
C ASN A 155 -18.08 -34.81 17.63
N ALA A 156 -18.03 -35.16 18.92
CA ALA A 156 -17.45 -34.34 19.98
C ALA A 156 -15.93 -34.22 19.79
N ILE A 157 -15.24 -35.34 19.53
CA ILE A 157 -13.80 -35.37 19.21
C ILE A 157 -13.54 -34.51 17.97
N ARG A 158 -14.30 -34.68 16.89
CA ARG A 158 -14.17 -33.88 15.66
C ARG A 158 -14.29 -32.39 15.93
N ARG A 159 -15.27 -31.95 16.73
CA ARG A 159 -15.45 -30.53 17.10
C ARG A 159 -14.29 -30.01 17.93
N GLN A 160 -13.79 -30.81 18.88
CA GLN A 160 -12.67 -30.45 19.73
C GLN A 160 -11.36 -30.34 18.94
N THR A 161 -11.10 -31.26 18.01
CA THR A 161 -9.94 -31.22 17.10
C THR A 161 -9.99 -29.99 16.20
N LEU A 162 -11.17 -29.67 15.67
CA LEU A 162 -11.37 -28.50 14.79
C LEU A 162 -11.15 -27.18 15.56
N ALA A 163 -11.66 -27.09 16.79
CA ALA A 163 -11.42 -25.93 17.66
C ALA A 163 -9.93 -25.75 17.99
N ALA A 164 -9.23 -26.84 18.33
CA ALA A 164 -7.80 -26.81 18.60
C ALA A 164 -6.97 -26.43 17.37
N LEU A 165 -7.36 -26.87 16.17
CA LEU A 165 -6.74 -26.49 14.90
C LEU A 165 -6.89 -24.99 14.64
N TYR A 166 -8.09 -24.43 14.79
CA TYR A 166 -8.31 -22.99 14.62
C TYR A 166 -7.53 -22.16 15.64
N GLN A 167 -7.48 -22.60 16.90
CA GLN A 167 -6.71 -21.90 17.93
C GLN A 167 -5.20 -21.91 17.63
N LYS A 168 -4.65 -23.04 17.15
CA LYS A 168 -3.25 -23.13 16.73
C LYS A 168 -2.96 -22.31 15.47
N MET A 169 -3.88 -22.28 14.51
CA MET A 169 -3.77 -21.41 13.34
C MET A 169 -3.79 -19.92 13.72
N GLY A 170 -4.64 -19.53 14.68
CA GLY A 170 -4.67 -18.17 15.23
C GLY A 170 -3.33 -17.79 15.87
N ALA A 171 -2.83 -18.61 16.79
CA ALA A 171 -1.53 -18.39 17.44
C ALA A 171 -0.35 -18.35 16.44
N LEU A 172 -0.38 -19.17 15.39
CA LEU A 172 0.60 -19.12 14.30
C LEU A 172 0.49 -17.82 13.48
N THR A 173 -0.72 -17.30 13.29
CA THR A 173 -0.94 -16.04 12.57
C THR A 173 -0.53 -14.83 13.42
N ASP A 174 -0.84 -14.84 14.71
CA ASP A 174 -0.51 -13.76 15.65
C ASP A 174 0.99 -13.69 15.98
N SER A 175 1.72 -14.80 15.85
CA SER A 175 3.19 -14.85 16.02
C SER A 175 3.98 -14.42 14.78
N LEU A 176 3.32 -14.08 13.67
CA LEU A 176 3.95 -13.50 12.49
C LEU A 176 4.16 -11.99 12.70
N SER A 177 5.36 -11.63 13.17
CA SER A 177 5.86 -10.25 13.15
C SER A 177 6.02 -9.73 11.71
N PRO A 178 5.73 -8.44 11.42
CA PRO A 178 5.83 -7.84 10.08
C PRO A 178 7.25 -7.80 9.47
N THR A 179 8.29 -8.25 10.18
CA THR A 179 9.70 -8.08 9.76
C THR A 179 10.38 -9.31 9.14
N ASP A 180 9.73 -10.47 9.03
CA ASP A 180 10.33 -11.69 8.40
C ASP A 180 9.30 -12.43 7.53
N HIS A 181 8.88 -11.81 6.43
CA HIS A 181 7.66 -12.22 5.72
C HIS A 181 7.82 -13.43 4.78
N SER A 182 8.89 -13.56 4.00
CA SER A 182 8.91 -14.53 2.88
C SER A 182 9.00 -16.00 3.32
N GLU A 183 9.98 -16.38 4.13
CA GLU A 183 10.20 -17.79 4.49
C GLU A 183 9.14 -18.33 5.47
N ARG A 184 8.64 -17.48 6.37
CA ARG A 184 7.60 -17.85 7.34
C ARG A 184 6.23 -17.99 6.67
N LEU A 185 5.88 -17.13 5.71
CA LEU A 185 4.65 -17.27 4.92
C LEU A 185 4.63 -18.57 4.11
N ILE A 186 5.77 -18.96 3.53
CA ILE A 186 5.90 -20.23 2.81
C ILE A 186 5.67 -21.42 3.76
N SER A 187 6.24 -21.36 4.96
CA SER A 187 6.06 -22.38 6.00
C SER A 187 4.61 -22.51 6.46
N VAL A 188 3.94 -21.38 6.71
CA VAL A 188 2.52 -21.35 7.10
C VAL A 188 1.62 -21.86 5.96
N ALA A 189 1.86 -21.44 4.71
CA ALA A 189 1.11 -21.93 3.56
C ALA A 189 1.31 -23.43 3.32
N LYS A 190 2.48 -23.98 3.66
CA LYS A 190 2.74 -25.42 3.62
C LYS A 190 1.98 -26.15 4.72
N ALA A 191 2.03 -25.66 5.95
CA ALA A 191 1.28 -26.24 7.08
C ALA A 191 -0.23 -26.24 6.83
N VAL A 192 -0.79 -25.15 6.28
CA VAL A 192 -2.22 -25.07 5.93
C VAL A 192 -2.61 -26.10 4.88
N ARG A 193 -1.75 -26.37 3.88
CA ARG A 193 -1.99 -27.43 2.89
C ARG A 193 -1.98 -28.82 3.54
N GLU A 194 -1.00 -29.11 4.38
CA GLU A 194 -0.91 -30.39 5.10
C GLU A 194 -2.15 -30.62 6.00
N PHE A 195 -2.64 -29.57 6.65
CA PHE A 195 -3.89 -29.67 7.42
C PHE A 195 -5.13 -29.86 6.55
N ALA A 196 -5.19 -29.22 5.38
CA ALA A 196 -6.30 -29.41 4.43
C ALA A 196 -6.34 -30.84 3.88
N GLU A 197 -5.17 -31.42 3.58
CA GLU A 197 -5.04 -32.82 3.17
C GLU A 197 -5.45 -33.78 4.29
N ALA A 198 -4.98 -33.54 5.52
CA ALA A 198 -5.39 -34.34 6.67
C ALA A 198 -6.91 -34.26 6.93
N ALA A 199 -7.53 -33.09 6.75
CA ALA A 199 -8.97 -32.92 6.87
C ALA A 199 -9.77 -33.61 5.76
N GLN A 200 -9.21 -33.74 4.55
CA GLN A 200 -9.81 -34.51 3.46
C GLN A 200 -9.76 -36.02 3.71
N LEU A 201 -8.67 -36.53 4.30
CA LEU A 201 -8.56 -37.93 4.68
C LEU A 201 -9.56 -38.33 5.78
N LEU A 202 -9.90 -37.40 6.68
CA LEU A 202 -10.93 -37.61 7.72
C LEU A 202 -12.37 -37.51 7.21
N LYS A 203 -12.58 -37.12 5.96
CA LYS A 203 -13.90 -37.05 5.30
C LYS A 203 -14.24 -38.32 4.49
N GLN A 204 -13.29 -39.21 4.26
CA GLN A 204 -13.52 -40.55 3.70
C GLN A 204 -13.77 -41.56 4.83
#